data_AF-A0AA41SHS0-F1
#
_entry.id   AF-A0AA41SHS0-F1
#
_cell.length_a   1.000
_cell.length_b   1.000
_cell.length_c   1.000
_cell.angle_alpha   90.00
_cell.angle_beta   90.00
_cell.angle_gamma   90.00
#
_symmetry.space_group_name_H-M   'P 1'
#
loop_
_entity.id
_entity.type
_entity.pdbx_description
1 polymer ?
#
loop_
_entity_poly.entity_id
_entity_poly.type
_entity_poly.pdbx_seq_one_letter_code
_entity_poly.pdbx_strand_id
1 'polypeptide(L)'
;MERSMLLSFSCLLLLALAKPTDQVVHGSRSLNSFLEKNIFVLAGQSNMSGRGGVVNQTWDKIVPPECQPNPSILRLNSRLRWEQAREPLHFDIDVTQTCGIGPGMSFANTIRHLNSSIGIVGLVPCAVGGYHGTKISEWAKGTLLYKQLIKRTKSSVKKGGKIRAILWFQGESDTVALEDAEMYSKKLKALIMNLRADLQLPMLPFIQVALASGQGHFLGTVRKSQLDLNLPNVRCVDAFGVPLSTDYVHLTTQAEVRVGKMLAEAFYSFNSA
;
A
#
# COMPACT_ATOMS: atom_id res chain seq x y z
N MET A 1 -89.65 -51.11 -3.15
CA MET A 1 -88.73 -50.98 -4.29
C MET A 1 -87.53 -50.20 -3.80
N GLU A 2 -86.36 -50.86 -3.77
CA GLU A 2 -85.00 -50.28 -3.79
C GLU A 2 -84.55 -49.34 -2.64
N ARG A 3 -83.31 -49.32 -2.13
CA ARG A 3 -82.11 -50.18 -2.13
C ARG A 3 -81.11 -49.46 -1.19
N SER A 4 -80.22 -50.25 -0.56
CA SER A 4 -78.82 -49.95 -0.16
C SER A 4 -78.55 -48.99 1.02
N MET A 5 -77.90 -49.38 2.13
CA MET A 5 -76.52 -49.86 2.39
C MET A 5 -75.46 -48.75 2.61
N LEU A 6 -74.82 -48.83 3.80
CA LEU A 6 -73.37 -48.70 4.11
C LEU A 6 -72.77 -47.38 4.69
N LEU A 7 -72.19 -47.59 5.89
CA LEU A 7 -70.82 -47.27 6.37
C LEU A 7 -70.38 -45.82 6.68
N SER A 8 -70.21 -45.57 8.00
CA SER A 8 -68.94 -45.25 8.69
C SER A 8 -67.92 -44.35 7.98
N PHE A 9 -67.48 -43.25 8.63
CA PHE A 9 -66.08 -43.07 9.05
C PHE A 9 -65.94 -41.87 10.01
N SER A 10 -65.43 -42.14 11.22
CA SER A 10 -64.89 -41.13 12.14
C SER A 10 -63.62 -40.51 11.57
N CYS A 11 -63.47 -39.19 11.71
CA CYS A 11 -62.16 -38.54 11.70
C CYS A 11 -62.12 -37.47 12.77
N LEU A 12 -61.45 -37.78 13.89
CA LEU A 12 -61.00 -36.81 14.88
C LEU A 12 -59.95 -35.90 14.21
N LEU A 13 -60.23 -34.59 14.18
CA LEU A 13 -59.24 -33.58 13.83
C LEU A 13 -58.40 -33.25 15.08
N LEU A 14 -57.16 -33.74 15.12
CA LEU A 14 -56.14 -33.30 16.09
C LEU A 14 -55.52 -31.98 15.59
N LEU A 15 -55.87 -30.86 16.25
CA LEU A 15 -55.20 -29.57 16.07
C LEU A 15 -53.80 -29.62 16.73
N ALA A 16 -52.76 -29.85 15.94
CA ALA A 16 -51.39 -29.65 16.36
C ALA A 16 -51.04 -28.15 16.29
N LEU A 17 -50.87 -27.50 17.44
CA LEU A 17 -50.31 -26.16 17.54
C LEU A 17 -48.80 -26.22 17.25
N ALA A 18 -48.42 -25.92 16.01
CA ALA A 18 -47.03 -25.68 15.65
C ALA A 18 -46.54 -24.37 16.29
N LYS A 19 -45.47 -24.43 17.09
CA LYS A 19 -44.77 -23.23 17.59
C LYS A 19 -44.10 -22.51 16.41
N PRO A 20 -44.04 -21.16 16.41
CA PRO A 20 -43.34 -20.43 15.37
C PRO A 20 -41.85 -20.76 15.45
N THR A 21 -41.31 -21.24 14.33
CA THR A 21 -39.88 -21.42 14.12
C THR A 21 -39.21 -20.06 14.07
N ASP A 22 -38.19 -19.86 14.90
CA ASP A 22 -37.28 -18.72 14.82
C ASP A 22 -36.73 -18.62 13.40
N GLN A 23 -37.15 -17.58 12.67
CA GLN A 23 -36.49 -17.21 11.43
C GLN A 23 -35.10 -16.69 11.77
N VAL A 24 -34.10 -17.53 11.53
CA VAL A 24 -32.71 -17.09 11.46
C VAL A 24 -32.62 -16.10 10.30
N VAL A 25 -32.60 -14.81 10.64
CA VAL A 25 -32.24 -13.74 9.72
C VAL A 25 -30.81 -13.98 9.28
N HIS A 26 -30.63 -14.60 8.12
CA HIS A 26 -29.34 -14.62 7.42
C HIS A 26 -29.02 -13.19 7.00
N GLY A 27 -28.40 -12.44 7.92
CA GLY A 27 -27.74 -11.18 7.57
C GLY A 27 -26.71 -11.48 6.50
N SER A 28 -26.80 -10.79 5.36
CA SER A 28 -25.79 -10.85 4.32
C SER A 28 -24.46 -10.37 4.89
N ARG A 29 -23.66 -11.31 5.41
CA ARG A 29 -22.25 -11.07 5.69
C ARG A 29 -21.63 -10.73 4.34
N SER A 30 -21.32 -9.45 4.10
CA SER A 30 -20.83 -9.01 2.79
C SER A 30 -19.65 -9.88 2.39
N LEU A 31 -19.61 -10.37 1.16
CA LEU A 31 -18.49 -11.17 0.61
C LEU A 31 -17.10 -10.56 0.90
N ASN A 32 -17.04 -9.24 1.14
CA ASN A 32 -15.82 -8.54 1.56
C ASN A 32 -15.26 -8.96 2.93
N SER A 33 -16.03 -9.62 3.80
CA SER A 33 -15.54 -10.08 5.11
C SER A 33 -14.69 -11.36 5.02
N PHE A 34 -14.63 -12.01 3.86
CA PHE A 34 -13.88 -13.26 3.65
C PHE A 34 -12.62 -13.10 2.80
N LEU A 35 -12.45 -11.99 2.09
CA LEU A 35 -11.25 -11.75 1.28
C LEU A 35 -10.09 -11.32 2.17
N GLU A 36 -9.01 -12.10 2.14
CA GLU A 36 -7.78 -11.77 2.84
C GLU A 36 -7.22 -10.42 2.35
N LYS A 37 -6.91 -9.54 3.29
CA LYS A 37 -6.31 -8.23 3.00
C LYS A 37 -4.80 -8.34 2.92
N ASN A 38 -4.25 -8.10 1.74
CA ASN A 38 -2.81 -8.07 1.46
C ASN A 38 -2.32 -6.62 1.55
N ILE A 39 -1.51 -6.35 2.58
CA ILE A 39 -1.16 -4.99 3.01
C ILE A 39 0.24 -4.61 2.56
N PHE A 40 0.37 -3.41 1.97
CA PHE A 40 1.61 -2.83 1.48
C PHE A 40 1.86 -1.48 2.15
N VAL A 41 3.05 -1.32 2.72
CA VAL A 41 3.46 -0.07 3.36
C VAL A 41 4.16 0.79 2.33
N LEU A 42 3.73 2.05 2.17
CA LEU A 42 4.30 3.00 1.22
C LEU A 42 5.11 4.03 2.01
N ALA A 43 6.43 3.95 1.98
CA ALA A 43 7.30 4.78 2.81
C ALA A 43 8.45 5.40 2.02
N GLY A 44 9.01 6.49 2.56
CA GLY A 44 10.05 7.27 1.90
C GLY A 44 9.70 8.75 1.86
N GLN A 45 10.08 9.44 0.79
CA GLN A 45 9.91 10.90 0.68
C GLN A 45 8.90 11.32 -0.39
N SER A 46 9.07 12.52 -0.95
CA SER A 46 8.14 13.17 -1.87
C SER A 46 7.75 12.30 -3.08
N ASN A 47 8.67 11.61 -3.76
CA ASN A 47 8.36 10.71 -4.88
C ASN A 47 7.62 9.42 -4.47
N MET A 48 7.66 8.97 -3.20
CA MET A 48 6.71 7.96 -2.70
C MET A 48 5.36 8.60 -2.36
N SER A 49 5.39 9.78 -1.74
CA SER A 49 4.16 10.45 -1.30
C SER A 49 3.30 10.92 -2.48
N GLY A 50 3.94 11.25 -3.60
CA GLY A 50 3.36 11.66 -4.86
C GLY A 50 3.48 13.16 -5.10
N ARG A 51 4.06 13.54 -6.25
CA ARG A 51 4.11 14.92 -6.77
C ARG A 51 3.72 15.02 -8.25
N GLY A 52 3.34 13.91 -8.88
CA GLY A 52 2.88 13.92 -10.26
C GLY A 52 1.66 14.83 -10.44
N GLY A 53 1.75 15.75 -11.40
CA GLY A 53 0.69 16.73 -11.69
C GLY A 53 0.66 17.93 -10.74
N VAL A 54 1.63 18.05 -9.83
CA VAL A 54 1.73 19.22 -8.94
C VAL A 54 2.61 20.29 -9.59
N VAL A 55 2.06 21.49 -9.77
CA VAL A 55 2.77 22.68 -10.23
C VAL A 55 2.43 23.83 -9.31
N ASN A 56 3.43 24.59 -8.82
CA ASN A 56 3.24 25.71 -7.90
C ASN A 56 2.33 25.36 -6.71
N GLN A 57 2.61 24.23 -6.04
CA GLN A 57 1.84 23.73 -4.90
C GLN A 57 0.36 23.44 -5.18
N THR A 58 -0.03 23.28 -6.45
CA THR A 58 -1.39 22.94 -6.87
C THR A 58 -1.36 21.67 -7.71
N TRP A 59 -2.16 20.67 -7.33
CA TRP A 59 -2.34 19.45 -8.12
C TRP A 59 -3.39 19.65 -9.22
N ASP A 60 -3.09 19.20 -10.44
CA ASP A 60 -3.98 19.27 -11.62
C ASP A 60 -5.24 18.38 -11.51
N LYS A 61 -5.27 17.46 -10.54
CA LYS A 61 -6.36 16.48 -10.31
C LYS A 61 -6.56 15.48 -11.45
N ILE A 62 -5.58 15.36 -12.36
CA ILE A 62 -5.64 14.39 -13.46
C ILE A 62 -5.20 13.03 -12.93
N VAL A 63 -6.13 12.07 -12.97
CA VAL A 63 -5.90 10.68 -12.52
C VAL A 63 -5.83 9.75 -13.74
N PRO A 64 -4.67 9.17 -14.06
CA PRO A 64 -4.54 8.20 -15.16
C PRO A 64 -5.42 6.96 -14.96
N PRO A 65 -5.78 6.24 -16.03
CA PRO A 65 -6.54 4.98 -15.96
C PRO A 65 -5.94 3.96 -14.99
N GLU A 66 -4.61 3.83 -14.95
CA GLU A 66 -3.91 2.90 -14.06
C GLU A 66 -3.99 3.26 -12.58
N CYS A 67 -4.37 4.49 -12.26
CA CYS A 67 -4.51 4.98 -10.89
C CYS A 67 -5.98 5.09 -10.44
N GLN A 68 -6.93 4.60 -11.24
CA GLN A 68 -8.35 4.68 -10.90
C GLN A 68 -8.69 3.88 -9.64
N PRO A 69 -9.64 4.36 -8.81
CA PRO A 69 -10.03 3.68 -7.59
C PRO A 69 -10.75 2.36 -7.88
N ASN A 70 -10.61 1.41 -6.97
CA ASN A 70 -11.31 0.13 -7.03
C ASN A 70 -11.83 -0.26 -5.63
N PRO A 71 -13.05 -0.82 -5.48
CA PRO A 71 -13.56 -1.25 -4.17
C PRO A 71 -12.67 -2.26 -3.42
N SER A 72 -11.84 -3.02 -4.15
CA SER A 72 -10.89 -3.97 -3.56
C SER A 72 -9.51 -3.37 -3.28
N ILE A 73 -9.33 -2.05 -3.46
CA ILE A 73 -8.11 -1.33 -3.10
C ILE A 73 -8.46 -0.31 -2.01
N LEU A 74 -7.87 -0.51 -0.83
CA LEU A 74 -8.13 0.29 0.36
C LEU A 74 -6.90 1.09 0.77
N ARG A 75 -7.11 2.23 1.41
CA ARG A 75 -6.07 3.08 2.01
C ARG A 75 -6.32 3.19 3.50
N LEU A 76 -5.27 3.13 4.32
CA LEU A 76 -5.35 3.45 5.74
C LEU A 76 -5.15 4.96 5.92
N ASN A 77 -6.20 5.70 6.31
CA ASN A 77 -6.11 7.15 6.49
C ASN A 77 -5.36 7.56 7.77
N SER A 78 -5.17 8.86 7.96
CA SER A 78 -4.55 9.48 9.15
C SER A 78 -5.22 9.07 10.47
N ARG A 79 -6.54 8.82 10.43
CA ARG A 79 -7.35 8.36 11.57
C ARG A 79 -7.30 6.85 11.79
N LEU A 80 -6.41 6.13 11.10
CA LEU A 80 -6.25 4.67 11.18
C LEU A 80 -7.51 3.89 10.79
N ARG A 81 -8.29 4.42 9.84
CA ARG A 81 -9.46 3.76 9.28
C ARG A 81 -9.19 3.40 7.82
N TRP A 82 -9.62 2.19 7.44
CA TRP A 82 -9.60 1.76 6.05
C TRP A 82 -10.73 2.47 5.28
N GLU A 83 -10.40 3.04 4.13
CA GLU A 83 -11.33 3.65 3.18
C GLU A 83 -10.95 3.24 1.76
N GLN A 84 -11.81 3.47 0.77
CA GLN A 84 -11.44 3.23 -0.64
C GLN A 84 -10.25 4.10 -1.02
N ALA A 85 -9.22 3.50 -1.60
CA ALA A 85 -8.03 4.23 -2.00
C ALA A 85 -8.31 5.14 -3.21
N ARG A 86 -7.87 6.39 -3.12
CA ARG A 86 -7.95 7.44 -4.15
C ARG A 86 -6.68 8.29 -4.04
N GLU A 87 -6.16 8.74 -5.17
CA GLU A 87 -5.09 9.74 -5.18
C GLU A 87 -5.60 11.11 -4.70
N PRO A 88 -4.75 11.93 -4.07
CA PRO A 88 -3.35 11.66 -3.68
C PRO A 88 -3.27 10.79 -2.43
N LEU A 89 -2.58 9.64 -2.44
CA LEU A 89 -2.61 8.70 -1.30
C LEU A 89 -2.07 9.25 0.02
N HIS A 90 -1.24 10.30 -0.01
CA HIS A 90 -0.59 10.86 1.18
C HIS A 90 -1.17 12.20 1.65
N PHE A 91 -2.31 12.66 1.11
CA PHE A 91 -2.85 14.00 1.38
C PHE A 91 -3.06 14.34 2.87
N ASP A 92 -3.39 13.36 3.72
CA ASP A 92 -3.56 13.52 5.17
C ASP A 92 -2.39 12.94 5.98
N ILE A 93 -1.30 12.58 5.30
CA ILE A 93 -0.08 12.00 5.87
C ILE A 93 1.10 12.99 5.71
N ASP A 94 1.41 13.38 4.47
CA ASP A 94 2.43 14.39 4.15
C ASP A 94 1.81 15.79 4.12
N VAL A 95 1.28 16.22 5.27
CA VAL A 95 0.45 17.43 5.39
C VAL A 95 1.20 18.75 5.20
N THR A 96 2.52 18.71 5.05
CA THR A 96 3.36 19.89 4.89
C THR A 96 3.51 20.33 3.44
N GLN A 97 3.07 19.52 2.48
CA GLN A 97 3.25 19.74 1.04
C GLN A 97 2.02 19.28 0.26
N THR A 98 1.77 19.90 -0.89
CA THR A 98 0.71 19.45 -1.79
C THR A 98 1.08 18.11 -2.43
N CYS A 99 0.25 17.09 -2.19
CA CYS A 99 0.42 15.76 -2.78
C CYS A 99 -0.29 15.68 -4.14
N GLY A 100 0.31 14.92 -5.06
CA GLY A 100 -0.28 14.55 -6.35
C GLY A 100 -0.24 13.03 -6.57
N ILE A 101 -0.10 12.61 -7.82
CA ILE A 101 0.06 11.19 -8.16
C ILE A 101 1.39 10.68 -7.59
N GLY A 102 1.33 9.54 -6.89
CA GLY A 102 2.49 8.71 -6.52
C GLY A 102 2.37 7.31 -7.15
N PRO A 103 3.26 6.36 -6.79
CA PRO A 103 3.30 5.06 -7.45
C PRO A 103 2.26 4.06 -6.89
N GLY A 104 1.60 4.40 -5.78
CA GLY A 104 0.82 3.45 -4.98
C GLY A 104 -0.45 2.92 -5.66
N MET A 105 -1.23 3.77 -6.33
CA MET A 105 -2.44 3.30 -7.03
C MET A 105 -2.10 2.47 -8.28
N SER A 106 -1.10 2.91 -9.07
CA SER A 106 -0.60 2.13 -10.22
C SER A 106 -0.07 0.77 -9.78
N PHE A 107 0.71 0.71 -8.69
CA PHE A 107 1.14 -0.53 -8.06
C PHE A 107 -0.04 -1.45 -7.72
N ALA A 108 -1.03 -0.91 -7.00
CA ALA A 108 -2.16 -1.69 -6.50
C ALA A 108 -3.05 -2.26 -7.61
N ASN A 109 -3.31 -1.47 -8.66
CA ASN A 109 -4.05 -1.95 -9.82
C ASN A 109 -3.24 -2.99 -10.61
N THR A 110 -1.93 -2.75 -10.80
CA THR A 110 -1.05 -3.68 -11.53
C THR A 110 -0.94 -5.03 -10.83
N ILE A 111 -0.76 -5.05 -9.50
CA ILE A 111 -0.63 -6.34 -8.80
C ILE A 111 -1.93 -7.15 -8.81
N ARG A 112 -3.10 -6.49 -8.81
CA ARG A 112 -4.40 -7.17 -8.96
C ARG A 112 -4.60 -7.75 -10.36
N HIS A 113 -4.01 -7.10 -11.38
CA HIS A 113 -3.98 -7.64 -12.73
C HIS A 113 -3.05 -8.86 -12.84
N LEU A 114 -1.83 -8.76 -12.27
CA LEU A 114 -0.85 -9.86 -12.27
C LEU A 114 -1.28 -11.05 -11.39
N ASN A 115 -2.03 -10.80 -10.32
CA ASN A 115 -2.51 -11.81 -9.40
C ASN A 115 -3.99 -11.58 -9.06
N SER A 116 -4.88 -12.18 -9.84
CA SER A 116 -6.34 -12.10 -9.62
C SER A 116 -6.79 -12.69 -8.27
N SER A 117 -5.98 -13.56 -7.66
CA SER A 117 -6.26 -14.18 -6.36
C SER A 117 -5.78 -13.35 -5.15
N ILE A 118 -5.15 -12.19 -5.36
CA ILE A 118 -4.59 -11.37 -4.27
C ILE A 118 -5.64 -10.77 -3.32
N GLY A 119 -6.94 -10.87 -3.64
CA GLY A 119 -8.01 -10.38 -2.77
C GLY A 119 -7.98 -8.85 -2.60
N ILE A 120 -8.09 -8.37 -1.35
CA ILE A 120 -8.11 -6.94 -1.05
C ILE A 120 -6.67 -6.42 -0.93
N VAL A 121 -6.32 -5.39 -1.71
CA VAL A 121 -5.04 -4.69 -1.56
C VAL A 121 -5.21 -3.54 -0.58
N GLY A 122 -4.46 -3.55 0.52
CA GLY A 122 -4.46 -2.48 1.52
C GLY A 122 -3.18 -1.65 1.46
N LEU A 123 -3.28 -0.35 1.18
CA LEU A 123 -2.18 0.60 1.14
C LEU A 123 -2.06 1.34 2.47
N VAL A 124 -0.87 1.36 3.04
CA VAL A 124 -0.55 2.10 4.27
C VAL A 124 0.43 3.22 3.92
N PRO A 125 -0.08 4.42 3.56
CA PRO A 125 0.76 5.56 3.24
C PRO A 125 1.48 6.05 4.49
N CYS A 126 2.80 6.18 4.42
CA CYS A 126 3.68 6.59 5.51
C CYS A 126 4.74 7.58 5.05
N ALA A 127 4.92 7.81 3.75
CA ALA A 127 5.94 8.71 3.23
C ALA A 127 5.70 10.17 3.63
N VAL A 128 6.80 10.90 3.81
CA VAL A 128 6.81 12.32 4.19
C VAL A 128 7.87 13.01 3.35
N GLY A 129 7.47 13.95 2.50
CA GLY A 129 8.40 14.79 1.77
C GLY A 129 9.06 15.82 2.68
N GLY A 130 8.29 16.51 3.52
CA GLY A 130 8.81 17.63 4.30
C GLY A 130 9.22 18.83 3.42
N TYR A 131 9.59 19.95 4.04
CA TYR A 131 9.95 21.18 3.32
C TYR A 131 11.26 21.08 2.54
N HIS A 132 12.21 20.30 3.03
CA HIS A 132 13.55 20.15 2.43
C HIS A 132 13.83 18.72 1.95
N GLY A 133 12.83 17.83 1.97
CA GLY A 133 13.04 16.41 1.78
C GLY A 133 13.56 15.74 3.06
N THR A 134 12.97 14.60 3.44
CA THR A 134 13.44 13.85 4.62
C THR A 134 14.64 12.99 4.26
N LYS A 135 15.75 13.14 5.00
CA LYS A 135 16.93 12.27 4.88
C LYS A 135 16.70 10.93 5.55
N ILE A 136 17.47 9.90 5.18
CA ILE A 136 17.31 8.57 5.78
C ILE A 136 17.63 8.55 7.29
N SER A 137 18.40 9.52 7.79
CA SER A 137 18.65 9.70 9.24
C SER A 137 17.37 10.01 10.02
N GLU A 138 16.40 10.70 9.41
CA GLU A 138 15.08 10.97 10.01
C GLU A 138 14.19 9.73 10.08
N TRP A 139 14.58 8.65 9.40
CA TRP A 139 13.95 7.34 9.43
C TRP A 139 14.68 6.34 10.35
N ALA A 140 15.70 6.77 11.08
CA ALA A 140 16.40 5.92 12.04
C ALA A 140 15.47 5.40 13.15
N LYS A 141 15.77 4.23 13.71
CA LYS A 141 14.96 3.65 14.78
C LYS A 141 14.83 4.63 15.96
N GLY A 142 13.59 4.86 16.39
CA GLY A 142 13.27 5.75 17.49
C GLY A 142 12.96 7.20 17.09
N THR A 143 13.22 7.61 15.85
CA THR A 143 12.79 8.91 15.32
C THR A 143 11.27 8.97 15.16
N LEU A 144 10.74 10.18 14.93
CA LEU A 144 9.30 10.40 14.75
C LEU A 144 8.74 9.62 13.55
N LEU A 145 9.36 9.74 12.38
CA LEU A 145 8.89 9.10 11.14
C LEU A 145 8.90 7.57 11.26
N TYR A 146 9.97 7.01 11.82
CA TYR A 146 10.06 5.58 12.09
C TYR A 146 8.95 5.08 13.03
N LYS A 147 8.74 5.79 14.16
CA LYS A 147 7.68 5.45 15.13
C LYS A 147 6.29 5.53 14.49
N GLN A 148 6.04 6.53 13.64
CA GLN A 148 4.77 6.69 12.94
C GLN A 148 4.55 5.56 11.93
N LEU A 149 5.57 5.20 11.13
CA LEU A 149 5.52 4.07 10.22
C LEU A 149 5.17 2.77 10.97
N ILE A 150 5.88 2.45 12.05
CA ILE A 150 5.60 1.24 12.86
C ILE A 150 4.18 1.28 13.43
N LYS A 151 3.73 2.42 13.97
CA LYS A 151 2.37 2.58 14.52
C LYS A 151 1.30 2.32 13.46
N ARG A 152 1.46 2.89 12.26
CA ARG A 152 0.51 2.75 11.15
C ARG A 152 0.49 1.31 10.62
N THR A 153 1.66 0.73 10.39
CA THR A 153 1.81 -0.66 9.95
C THR A 153 1.18 -1.64 10.95
N LYS A 154 1.47 -1.53 12.25
CA LYS A 154 0.84 -2.38 13.28
C LYS A 154 -0.67 -2.16 13.39
N SER A 155 -1.15 -0.93 13.15
CA SER A 155 -2.60 -0.64 13.18
C SER A 155 -3.33 -1.23 11.99
N SER A 156 -2.67 -1.34 10.82
CA SER A 156 -3.25 -1.84 9.58
C SER A 156 -3.79 -3.29 9.69
N VAL A 157 -3.13 -4.12 10.50
CA VAL A 157 -3.44 -5.54 10.71
C VAL A 157 -4.39 -5.82 11.87
N LYS A 158 -4.75 -4.81 12.69
CA LYS A 158 -5.61 -5.01 13.89
C LYS A 158 -6.98 -5.62 13.58
N LYS A 159 -7.49 -5.43 12.36
CA LYS A 159 -8.75 -5.99 11.86
C LYS A 159 -8.51 -7.08 10.81
N GLY A 160 -7.41 -7.81 10.94
CA GLY A 160 -6.97 -8.83 9.99
C GLY A 160 -6.23 -8.27 8.78
N GLY A 161 -5.63 -9.20 8.03
CA GLY A 161 -4.75 -8.94 6.89
C GLY A 161 -3.30 -9.30 7.17
N LYS A 162 -2.50 -9.39 6.11
CA LYS A 162 -1.08 -9.76 6.16
C LYS A 162 -0.24 -8.65 5.55
N ILE A 163 0.84 -8.25 6.22
CA ILE A 163 1.83 -7.32 5.65
C ILE A 163 2.64 -8.10 4.61
N ARG A 164 2.59 -7.66 3.36
CA ARG A 164 3.19 -8.35 2.21
C ARG A 164 4.51 -7.74 1.77
N ALA A 165 4.65 -6.41 1.82
CA ALA A 165 5.91 -5.74 1.54
C ALA A 165 5.93 -4.32 2.11
N ILE A 166 7.14 -3.77 2.23
CA ILE A 166 7.37 -2.34 2.33
C ILE A 166 7.91 -1.88 0.98
N LEU A 167 7.25 -0.87 0.39
CA LEU A 167 7.70 -0.16 -0.79
C LEU A 167 8.40 1.12 -0.31
N TRP A 168 9.65 1.30 -0.71
CA TRP A 168 10.53 2.35 -0.23
C TRP A 168 11.08 3.19 -1.38
N PHE A 169 10.78 4.49 -1.39
CA PHE A 169 11.36 5.40 -2.37
C PHE A 169 11.81 6.69 -1.69
N GLN A 170 13.12 6.76 -1.45
CA GLN A 170 13.79 7.82 -0.70
C GLN A 170 15.26 7.85 -1.05
N GLY A 171 15.88 9.02 -0.92
CA GLY A 171 17.33 9.20 -0.93
C GLY A 171 17.76 10.52 -1.55
N GLU A 172 16.85 11.24 -2.22
CA GLU A 172 17.18 12.46 -2.96
C GLU A 172 17.80 13.52 -2.04
N SER A 173 17.37 13.61 -0.78
CA SER A 173 17.93 14.55 0.21
C SER A 173 19.28 14.12 0.78
N ASP A 174 19.61 12.83 0.72
CA ASP A 174 20.92 12.30 1.11
C ASP A 174 21.97 12.53 0.00
N THR A 175 21.57 13.01 -1.19
CA THR A 175 22.50 13.34 -2.28
C THR A 175 23.19 14.71 -2.12
N VAL A 176 22.81 15.50 -1.11
CA VAL A 176 23.31 16.87 -0.92
C VAL A 176 24.69 16.89 -0.27
N ALA A 177 24.90 16.13 0.81
CA ALA A 177 26.15 16.09 1.56
C ALA A 177 26.88 14.76 1.33
N LEU A 178 28.20 14.82 1.15
CA LEU A 178 29.02 13.62 0.91
C LEU A 178 28.87 12.60 2.05
N GLU A 179 28.93 13.06 3.30
CA GLU A 179 28.80 12.20 4.48
C GLU A 179 27.46 11.45 4.51
N ASP A 180 26.37 12.11 4.14
CA ASP A 180 25.05 11.46 4.09
C ASP A 180 25.00 10.40 2.98
N ALA A 181 25.54 10.72 1.80
CA ALA A 181 25.58 9.82 0.67
C ALA A 181 26.44 8.58 0.94
N GLU A 182 27.63 8.75 1.54
CA GLU A 182 28.53 7.64 1.91
C GLU A 182 27.92 6.75 3.01
N MET A 183 27.16 7.35 3.93
CA MET A 183 26.50 6.61 5.01
C MET A 183 25.18 5.96 4.60
N TYR A 184 24.67 6.23 3.39
CA TYR A 184 23.34 5.81 2.95
C TYR A 184 23.14 4.30 3.02
N SER A 185 24.06 3.51 2.45
CA SER A 185 23.97 2.03 2.45
C SER A 185 23.86 1.45 3.87
N LYS A 186 24.68 1.94 4.80
CA LYS A 186 24.66 1.51 6.20
C LYS A 186 23.35 1.86 6.88
N LYS A 187 22.86 3.10 6.69
CA LYS A 187 21.60 3.57 7.28
C LYS A 187 20.40 2.82 6.70
N LEU A 188 20.38 2.54 5.39
CA LEU A 188 19.32 1.77 4.74
C LEU A 188 19.28 0.31 5.22
N LYS A 189 20.42 -0.36 5.31
CA LYS A 189 20.51 -1.71 5.89
C LYS A 189 19.97 -1.75 7.32
N ALA A 190 20.36 -0.77 8.13
CA ALA A 190 19.85 -0.64 9.51
C ALA A 190 18.34 -0.42 9.54
N LEU A 191 17.79 0.44 8.68
CA LEU A 191 16.35 0.67 8.55
C LEU A 191 15.60 -0.64 8.26
N ILE A 192 16.03 -1.40 7.25
CA ILE A 192 15.39 -2.66 6.84
C ILE A 192 15.41 -3.67 8.00
N MET A 193 16.56 -3.86 8.64
CA MET A 193 16.70 -4.79 9.77
C MET A 193 15.83 -4.39 10.96
N ASN A 194 15.81 -3.09 11.30
CA ASN A 194 14.99 -2.57 12.39
C ASN A 194 13.49 -2.74 12.12
N LEU A 195 13.03 -2.44 10.90
CA LEU A 195 11.63 -2.63 10.51
C LEU A 195 11.21 -4.10 10.61
N ARG A 196 12.04 -5.02 10.08
CA ARG A 196 11.80 -6.46 10.18
C ARG A 196 11.72 -6.93 11.63
N ALA A 197 12.63 -6.47 12.49
CA ALA A 197 12.65 -6.82 13.91
C ALA A 197 11.41 -6.28 14.66
N ASP A 198 11.09 -4.98 14.51
CA ASP A 198 10.00 -4.35 15.26
C ASP A 198 8.61 -4.78 14.77
N LEU A 199 8.51 -5.25 13.52
CA LEU A 199 7.31 -5.89 12.96
C LEU A 199 7.27 -7.41 13.18
N GLN A 200 8.35 -8.01 13.69
CA GLN A 200 8.51 -9.46 13.89
C GLN A 200 8.32 -10.27 12.59
N LEU A 201 8.83 -9.73 11.49
CA LEU A 201 8.76 -10.35 10.15
C LEU A 201 10.17 -10.40 9.55
N PRO A 202 11.01 -11.38 9.94
CA PRO A 202 12.44 -11.41 9.58
C PRO A 202 12.69 -11.51 8.07
N MET A 203 11.72 -12.04 7.32
CA MET A 203 11.77 -12.20 5.87
C MET A 203 10.82 -11.27 5.12
N LEU A 204 10.34 -10.20 5.76
CA LEU A 204 9.43 -9.23 5.12
C LEU A 204 10.06 -8.67 3.83
N PRO A 205 9.39 -8.84 2.66
CA PRO A 205 9.84 -8.24 1.43
C PRO A 205 9.99 -6.72 1.56
N PHE A 206 11.12 -6.21 1.08
CA PHE A 206 11.41 -4.78 1.01
C PHE A 206 11.79 -4.45 -0.42
N ILE A 207 11.02 -3.59 -1.08
CA ILE A 207 11.24 -3.21 -2.46
C ILE A 207 11.60 -1.73 -2.45
N GLN A 208 12.86 -1.43 -2.74
CA GLN A 208 13.35 -0.07 -2.85
C GLN A 208 13.39 0.41 -4.30
N VAL A 209 13.47 1.73 -4.48
CA VAL A 209 13.63 2.36 -5.78
C VAL A 209 14.99 3.08 -5.82
N ALA A 210 15.84 2.72 -6.78
CA ALA A 210 17.03 3.48 -7.09
C ALA A 210 16.65 4.79 -7.78
N LEU A 211 17.20 5.90 -7.29
CA LEU A 211 16.70 7.25 -7.57
C LEU A 211 16.75 7.63 -9.05
N ALA A 212 15.69 8.26 -9.57
CA ALA A 212 15.70 8.89 -10.89
C ALA A 212 16.51 10.20 -10.93
N SER A 213 16.53 10.92 -9.79
CA SER A 213 17.01 12.28 -9.63
C SER A 213 17.58 12.46 -8.21
N GLY A 214 18.23 13.59 -7.94
CA GLY A 214 18.74 13.95 -6.60
C GLY A 214 18.65 15.45 -6.38
N GLN A 215 18.69 15.87 -5.11
CA GLN A 215 18.76 17.29 -4.74
C GLN A 215 20.20 17.84 -4.75
N GLY A 216 21.22 16.99 -4.87
CA GLY A 216 22.62 17.38 -4.87
C GLY A 216 23.53 16.48 -5.71
N HIS A 217 24.84 16.72 -5.58
CA HIS A 217 25.86 16.19 -6.49
C HIS A 217 26.17 14.69 -6.30
N PHE A 218 25.75 14.08 -5.19
CA PHE A 218 26.12 12.71 -4.83
C PHE A 218 25.07 11.66 -5.23
N LEU A 219 24.28 11.94 -6.27
CA LEU A 219 23.28 11.01 -6.81
C LEU A 219 23.87 9.63 -7.13
N GLY A 220 25.04 9.59 -7.78
CA GLY A 220 25.71 8.34 -8.13
C GLY A 220 26.05 7.48 -6.91
N THR A 221 26.50 8.09 -5.82
CA THR A 221 26.86 7.41 -4.57
C THR A 221 25.63 6.79 -3.88
N VAL A 222 24.53 7.54 -3.80
CA VAL A 222 23.26 7.03 -3.23
C VAL A 222 22.67 5.92 -4.10
N ARG A 223 22.63 6.11 -5.43
CA ARG A 223 22.15 5.07 -6.36
C ARG A 223 22.97 3.79 -6.27
N LYS A 224 24.30 3.89 -6.25
CA LYS A 224 25.18 2.73 -6.06
C LYS A 224 24.84 1.99 -4.77
N SER A 225 24.63 2.72 -3.68
CA SER A 225 24.21 2.12 -2.40
C SER A 225 22.88 1.38 -2.48
N GLN A 226 21.92 1.85 -3.29
CA GLN A 226 20.61 1.22 -3.49
C GLN A 226 20.71 -0.02 -4.39
N LEU A 227 21.44 0.08 -5.50
CA LEU A 227 21.59 -1.00 -6.49
C LEU A 227 22.45 -2.16 -5.98
N ASP A 228 23.52 -1.87 -5.24
CA ASP A 228 24.46 -2.89 -4.74
C ASP A 228 24.01 -3.54 -3.43
N LEU A 229 22.85 -3.12 -2.86
CA LEU A 229 22.38 -3.65 -1.58
C LEU A 229 21.95 -5.11 -1.71
N ASN A 230 22.81 -6.01 -1.20
CA ASN A 230 22.53 -7.43 -1.15
C ASN A 230 22.00 -7.86 0.23
N LEU A 231 20.69 -8.10 0.33
CA LEU A 231 20.01 -8.62 1.51
C LEU A 231 18.90 -9.60 1.11
N PRO A 232 18.64 -10.66 1.90
CA PRO A 232 17.53 -11.58 1.64
C PRO A 232 16.20 -10.83 1.57
N ASN A 233 15.34 -11.20 0.62
CA ASN A 233 14.03 -10.60 0.39
C ASN A 233 14.05 -9.07 0.22
N VAL A 234 15.13 -8.54 -0.36
CA VAL A 234 15.22 -7.14 -0.78
C VAL A 234 15.35 -7.11 -2.30
N ARG A 235 14.58 -6.24 -2.94
CA ARG A 235 14.70 -5.95 -4.38
C ARG A 235 14.81 -4.47 -4.63
N CYS A 236 15.45 -4.12 -5.74
CA CYS A 236 15.62 -2.75 -6.17
C CYS A 236 15.03 -2.58 -7.58
N VAL A 237 14.16 -1.60 -7.74
CA VAL A 237 13.64 -1.12 -9.02
C VAL A 237 14.45 0.11 -9.42
N ASP A 238 14.90 0.20 -10.67
CA ASP A 238 15.68 1.36 -11.12
C ASP A 238 14.78 2.40 -11.82
N ALA A 239 14.59 3.57 -11.20
CA ALA A 239 13.83 4.66 -11.79
C ALA A 239 14.67 5.58 -12.68
N PHE A 240 15.94 5.27 -12.95
CA PHE A 240 16.77 6.11 -13.81
C PHE A 240 16.17 6.31 -15.21
N GLY A 241 16.20 7.55 -15.69
CA GLY A 241 15.72 7.92 -17.02
C GLY A 241 14.19 8.02 -17.15
N VAL A 242 13.41 7.84 -16.08
CA VAL A 242 11.97 8.17 -16.13
C VAL A 242 11.77 9.70 -16.19
N PRO A 243 10.71 10.21 -16.84
CA PRO A 243 10.50 11.65 -16.98
C PRO A 243 10.30 12.39 -15.65
N LEU A 244 11.05 13.47 -15.47
CA LEU A 244 10.94 14.38 -14.33
C LEU A 244 10.04 15.57 -14.65
N SER A 245 9.44 16.13 -13.60
CA SER A 245 8.71 17.39 -13.64
C SER A 245 9.68 18.56 -13.87
N THR A 246 9.12 19.77 -14.02
CA THR A 246 9.90 20.98 -14.34
C THR A 246 10.85 21.44 -13.22
N ASP A 247 10.74 20.86 -12.02
CA ASP A 247 11.66 21.09 -10.90
C ASP A 247 12.91 20.18 -10.94
N TYR A 248 12.99 19.26 -11.92
CA TYR A 248 14.09 18.31 -12.10
C TYR A 248 14.36 17.38 -10.90
N VAL A 249 13.42 17.30 -9.95
CA VAL A 249 13.54 16.44 -8.77
C VAL A 249 12.38 15.44 -8.75
N HIS A 250 11.15 15.89 -8.96
CA HIS A 250 10.00 15.04 -8.81
C HIS A 250 9.63 14.32 -10.10
N LEU A 251 9.07 13.13 -9.96
CA LEU A 251 8.54 12.38 -11.10
C LEU A 251 7.30 13.05 -11.68
N THR A 252 7.13 12.94 -13.00
CA THR A 252 5.83 13.25 -13.64
C THR A 252 4.77 12.20 -13.28
N THR A 253 3.50 12.51 -13.49
CA THR A 253 2.40 11.54 -13.35
C THR A 253 2.64 10.23 -14.12
N GLN A 254 3.15 10.31 -15.35
CA GLN A 254 3.40 9.10 -16.16
C GLN A 254 4.62 8.30 -15.66
N ALA A 255 5.63 8.99 -15.14
CA ALA A 255 6.77 8.34 -14.48
C ALA A 255 6.34 7.60 -13.21
N GLU A 256 5.46 8.20 -12.40
CA GLU A 256 4.89 7.55 -11.20
C GLU A 256 4.09 6.29 -11.56
N VAL A 257 3.28 6.36 -12.63
CA VAL A 257 2.58 5.17 -13.16
C VAL A 257 3.57 4.07 -13.52
N ARG A 258 4.65 4.41 -14.24
CA ARG A 258 5.69 3.45 -14.64
C ARG A 258 6.40 2.82 -13.44
N VAL A 259 6.82 3.62 -12.45
CA VAL A 259 7.45 3.13 -11.23
C VAL A 259 6.49 2.23 -10.44
N GLY A 260 5.20 2.58 -10.36
CA GLY A 260 4.18 1.72 -9.75
C GLY A 260 4.07 0.33 -10.40
N LYS A 261 4.12 0.25 -11.74
CA LYS A 261 4.14 -1.02 -12.48
C LYS A 261 5.39 -1.84 -12.16
N MET A 262 6.57 -1.20 -12.18
CA MET A 262 7.84 -1.85 -11.87
C MET A 262 7.88 -2.40 -10.43
N LEU A 263 7.34 -1.66 -9.46
CA LEU A 263 7.20 -2.12 -8.08
C LEU A 263 6.28 -3.35 -7.97
N ALA A 264 5.20 -3.40 -8.75
CA ALA A 264 4.26 -4.52 -8.74
C ALA A 264 4.89 -5.79 -9.34
N GLU A 265 5.60 -5.66 -10.45
CA GLU A 265 6.37 -6.74 -11.09
C GLU A 265 7.48 -7.27 -10.15
N ALA A 266 8.20 -6.35 -9.51
CA ALA A 266 9.22 -6.69 -8.51
C ALA A 266 8.63 -7.39 -7.29
N PHE A 267 7.39 -7.07 -6.88
CA PHE A 267 6.71 -7.83 -5.83
C PHE A 267 6.24 -9.20 -6.33
N TYR A 268 5.60 -9.25 -7.49
CA TYR A 268 5.00 -10.47 -8.03
C TYR A 268 6.02 -11.59 -8.20
N SER A 269 7.22 -11.25 -8.68
CA SER A 269 8.32 -12.18 -8.89
C SER A 269 8.88 -12.79 -7.59
N PHE A 270 8.44 -12.37 -6.38
CA PHE A 270 8.88 -13.02 -5.13
C PHE A 270 8.22 -14.41 -4.98
N ASN A 271 7.09 -14.63 -5.65
CA ASN A 271 6.38 -15.91 -5.63
C ASN A 271 6.75 -16.79 -6.84
N SER A 272 7.60 -16.29 -7.74
CA SER A 272 8.03 -16.98 -8.97
C SER A 272 9.46 -17.52 -8.87
N ALA A 273 10.12 -17.33 -7.73
CA ALA A 273 11.51 -17.71 -7.46
C ALA A 273 11.58 -18.84 -6.43
#